data_AF-A0A150H9V9-F1
#
_entry.id   AF-A0A150H9V9-F1
#
_cell.length_a   1.000
_cell.length_b   1.000
_cell.length_c   1.000
_cell.angle_alpha   90.00
_cell.angle_beta   90.00
_cell.angle_gamma   90.00
#
_symmetry.space_group_name_H-M   'P 1'
#
loop_
_entity.id
_entity.type
_entity.pdbx_description
1 polymer ?
#
loop_
_entity_poly.entity_id
_entity_poly.type
_entity_poly.pdbx_seq_one_letter_code
_entity_poly.pdbx_strand_id
1 'polypeptide(L)'
;MSPIVVIALGVLIGIAAANLVMALPIMRRPSLEDRLAPYMRESKTVGRMYSLSAPDTGGLRGFIGTVIGKAAGWLGERLTTDAGVRSRLERLGPHATIERFRAQQIAWTAAGIVLGIAAAIGLTAVRGFHPVLVIAMLVLFGVAGHFFNDWLLTRAVRRREQRILAEFPTIAELLALSITAGESTVDALERICRTTTGELSRELQTALAEARTGTPLVEALDGMAQRSGVRSLSQFVDGIAVAIARGTPLSEVLRAQAADVRAEGRRSLMELAGRKEVGMLVPVVAFVLPITVIFAVYPSLAVLQLGP
;
A
#
# COMPACT_ATOMS: atom_id res chain seq x y z
N MET A 1 31.40 26.17 -10.54
CA MET A 1 30.48 25.03 -10.38
C MET A 1 29.51 25.03 -11.53
N SER A 2 29.27 23.90 -12.21
CA SER A 2 28.08 23.85 -13.08
C SER A 2 26.85 23.81 -12.16
N PRO A 3 25.88 24.74 -12.32
CA PRO A 3 24.65 24.75 -11.51
C PRO A 3 23.90 23.41 -11.54
N ILE A 4 24.14 22.63 -12.60
CA ILE A 4 23.65 21.29 -12.85
C ILE A 4 23.98 20.31 -11.70
N VAL A 5 25.18 20.34 -11.12
CA VAL A 5 25.58 19.37 -10.07
C VAL A 5 24.87 19.63 -8.74
N VAL A 6 24.64 20.90 -8.40
CA VAL A 6 23.91 21.29 -7.17
C VAL A 6 22.44 20.91 -7.29
N ILE A 7 21.85 21.14 -8.45
CA ILE A 7 20.46 20.77 -8.74
C ILE A 7 20.30 19.24 -8.69
N ALA A 8 21.21 18.49 -9.31
CA ALA A 8 21.17 17.02 -9.32
C ALA A 8 21.24 16.43 -7.90
N LEU A 9 22.13 16.96 -7.05
CA LEU A 9 22.26 16.49 -5.66
C LEU A 9 21.04 16.88 -4.81
N GLY A 10 20.50 18.08 -5.00
CA GLY A 10 19.27 18.52 -4.35
C GLY A 10 18.07 17.65 -4.73
N VAL A 11 17.95 17.28 -6.00
CA VAL A 11 16.92 16.36 -6.50
C VAL A 11 17.10 14.96 -5.89
N LEU A 12 18.33 14.44 -5.80
CA LEU A 12 18.61 13.13 -5.20
C LEU A 12 18.24 13.06 -3.72
N ILE A 13 18.61 14.09 -2.94
CA ILE A 13 18.26 14.21 -1.52
C ILE A 13 16.74 14.40 -1.36
N GLY A 14 16.13 15.20 -2.23
CA GLY A 14 14.68 15.41 -2.27
C GLY A 14 13.90 14.12 -2.56
N ILE A 15 14.38 13.30 -3.50
CA ILE A 15 13.80 11.99 -3.81
C ILE A 15 13.96 11.03 -2.63
N ALA A 16 15.11 11.02 -1.95
CA ALA A 16 15.32 10.18 -0.77
C ALA A 16 14.41 10.58 0.39
N ALA A 17 14.29 11.89 0.65
CA ALA A 17 13.41 12.44 1.67
C ALA A 17 11.92 12.21 1.33
N ALA A 18 11.52 12.39 0.07
CA ALA A 18 10.16 12.12 -0.38
C ALA A 18 9.80 10.64 -0.26
N ASN A 19 10.73 9.73 -0.61
CA ASN A 19 10.54 8.29 -0.40
C ASN A 19 10.43 7.95 1.09
N LEU A 20 11.25 8.56 1.95
CA LEU A 20 11.15 8.39 3.41
C LEU A 20 9.82 8.92 3.95
N VAL A 21 9.34 10.08 3.48
CA VAL A 21 8.06 10.66 3.90
C VAL A 21 6.86 9.84 3.42
N MET A 22 6.87 9.35 2.17
CA MET A 22 5.83 8.46 1.67
C MET A 22 5.86 7.07 2.33
N ALA A 23 7.02 6.67 2.83
CA ALA A 23 7.22 5.45 3.59
C ALA A 23 6.85 5.58 5.08
N LEU A 24 6.88 6.80 5.64
CA LEU A 24 6.48 7.02 7.01
C LEU A 24 4.99 6.66 7.17
N PRO A 25 4.63 5.89 8.21
CA PRO A 25 3.28 5.38 8.41
C PRO A 25 2.23 6.46 8.71
N ILE A 26 2.61 7.75 8.68
CA ILE A 26 1.72 8.90 8.84
C ILE A 26 0.59 8.91 7.79
N MET A 27 0.78 8.30 6.62
CA MET A 27 -0.28 8.12 5.61
C MET A 27 -1.00 6.76 5.67
N ARG A 28 -0.64 5.86 6.60
CA ARG A 28 -1.39 4.61 6.82
C ARG A 28 -2.64 4.96 7.63
N ARG A 29 -3.82 4.91 7.02
CA ARG A 29 -5.09 4.92 7.76
C ARG A 29 -5.07 3.70 8.68
N PRO A 30 -5.11 3.86 10.02
CA PRO A 30 -5.04 2.73 10.95
C PRO A 30 -6.20 1.78 10.69
N SER A 31 -5.92 0.48 10.58
CA SER A 31 -6.97 -0.53 10.45
C SER A 31 -7.71 -0.69 11.79
N LEU A 32 -8.91 -1.27 11.78
CA LEU A 32 -9.64 -1.60 13.01
C LEU A 32 -8.85 -2.57 13.90
N GLU A 33 -8.03 -3.45 13.31
CA GLU A 33 -7.12 -4.34 14.03
C GLU A 33 -6.02 -3.56 14.78
N ASP A 34 -5.47 -2.48 14.20
CA ASP A 34 -4.49 -1.61 14.87
C ASP A 34 -5.10 -0.90 16.10
N ARG A 35 -6.42 -0.64 16.08
CA ARG A 35 -7.17 -0.03 17.18
C ARG A 35 -7.59 -1.03 18.26
N LEU A 36 -7.73 -2.31 17.89
CA LEU A 36 -8.09 -3.41 18.77
C LEU A 36 -6.87 -4.17 19.33
N ALA A 37 -5.70 -3.99 18.72
CA ALA A 37 -4.40 -4.47 19.19
C ALA A 37 -4.11 -4.19 20.69
N PRO A 38 -4.46 -3.02 21.28
CA PRO A 38 -4.30 -2.81 22.71
C PRO A 38 -5.22 -3.69 23.60
N TYR A 39 -6.29 -4.27 23.06
CA TYR A 39 -7.24 -5.11 23.81
C TYR A 39 -7.03 -6.61 23.60
N MET A 40 -6.24 -7.03 22.60
CA MET A 40 -5.92 -8.44 22.33
C MET A 40 -4.61 -8.92 22.97
N ARG A 41 -3.97 -8.10 23.81
CA ARG A 41 -2.69 -8.45 24.44
C ARG A 41 -2.89 -9.14 25.78
N GLU A 42 -3.20 -10.43 25.71
CA GLU A 42 -3.01 -11.34 26.85
C GLU A 42 -1.53 -11.75 26.94
N SER A 43 -0.93 -11.37 28.07
CA SER A 43 0.25 -11.94 28.74
C SER A 43 1.25 -12.75 27.91
N LYS A 44 2.39 -12.11 27.52
CA LYS A 44 3.74 -12.68 27.71
C LYS A 44 4.79 -11.57 27.92
N THR A 45 5.14 -11.42 29.20
CA THR A 45 6.52 -11.27 29.70
C THR A 45 7.15 -9.87 29.78
N VAL A 46 6.92 -9.29 30.96
CA VAL A 46 7.82 -8.53 31.84
C VAL A 46 9.29 -9.02 31.78
N GLY A 47 10.02 -8.70 30.71
CA GLY A 47 11.35 -9.29 30.47
C GLY A 47 12.42 -8.35 29.89
N ARG A 48 12.32 -7.03 30.05
CA ARG A 48 13.40 -6.12 29.59
C ARG A 48 13.55 -4.82 30.37
N MET A 49 13.30 -4.91 31.68
CA MET A 49 13.50 -3.80 32.62
C MET A 49 14.96 -3.67 33.11
N TYR A 50 15.91 -4.46 32.58
CA TYR A 50 17.33 -4.36 32.90
C TYR A 50 18.22 -4.50 31.66
N SER A 51 18.63 -3.37 31.08
CA SER A 51 20.01 -3.19 30.61
C SER A 51 20.33 -1.71 30.62
N LEU A 52 20.75 -1.23 31.79
CA LEU A 52 21.52 0.00 31.92
C LEU A 52 22.86 -0.20 31.19
N SER A 53 23.15 0.69 30.25
CA SER A 53 24.51 1.09 29.92
C SER A 53 24.45 2.51 29.37
N ALA A 54 24.71 3.47 30.24
CA ALA A 54 25.33 4.72 29.82
C ALA A 54 26.84 4.49 29.76
N PRO A 55 27.50 4.99 28.70
CA PRO A 55 28.69 5.79 28.98
C PRO A 55 28.67 7.12 28.23
N ASP A 56 29.23 8.12 28.92
CA ASP A 56 29.39 9.50 28.53
C ASP A 56 30.65 9.74 27.68
N THR A 57 30.58 10.79 26.85
CA THR A 57 31.63 11.56 26.16
C THR A 57 32.58 10.91 25.12
N GLY A 58 32.50 11.41 23.87
CA GLY A 58 33.58 11.30 22.89
C GLY A 58 33.19 11.36 21.40
N GLY A 59 32.71 12.50 20.90
CA GLY A 59 32.68 12.83 19.46
C GLY A 59 31.79 11.97 18.56
N LEU A 60 31.99 12.12 17.23
CA LEU A 60 31.20 11.51 16.13
C LEU A 60 30.75 10.07 16.39
N ARG A 61 31.59 9.24 17.01
CA ARG A 61 31.33 7.82 17.32
C ARG A 61 30.16 7.62 18.28
N GLY A 62 30.02 8.46 19.30
CA GLY A 62 28.92 8.38 20.27
C GLY A 62 27.58 8.83 19.67
N PHE A 63 27.60 9.88 18.83
CA PHE A 63 26.42 10.33 18.11
C PHE A 63 25.97 9.31 17.06
N ILE A 64 26.91 8.74 16.30
CA ILE A 64 26.64 7.65 15.34
C ILE A 64 26.09 6.43 16.07
N GLY A 65 26.67 6.01 17.19
CA GLY A 65 26.16 4.88 17.98
C GLY A 65 24.77 5.12 18.55
N THR A 66 24.47 6.35 18.97
CA THR A 66 23.16 6.71 19.54
C THR A 66 22.09 6.88 18.46
N VAL A 67 22.43 7.47 17.31
CA VAL A 67 21.50 7.64 16.17
C VAL A 67 21.28 6.30 15.47
N ILE A 68 22.31 5.49 15.24
CA ILE A 68 22.17 4.14 14.68
C ILE A 68 21.45 3.24 15.69
N GLY A 69 21.76 3.31 16.99
CA GLY A 69 21.10 2.51 18.03
C GLY A 69 19.63 2.87 18.25
N LYS A 70 19.29 4.17 18.27
CA LYS A 70 17.89 4.63 18.33
C LYS A 70 17.17 4.39 17.01
N ALA A 71 17.80 4.61 15.86
CA ALA A 71 17.22 4.27 14.57
C ALA A 71 17.01 2.77 14.45
N ALA A 72 17.93 1.91 14.91
CA ALA A 72 17.82 0.46 14.89
C ALA A 72 16.82 -0.10 15.93
N GLY A 73 16.67 0.54 17.09
CA GLY A 73 15.63 0.18 18.07
C GLY A 73 14.24 0.63 17.61
N TRP A 74 14.12 1.86 17.10
CA TRP A 74 12.87 2.41 16.55
C TRP A 74 12.47 1.74 15.22
N LEU A 75 13.45 1.39 14.37
CA LEU A 75 13.24 0.49 13.22
C LEU A 75 12.92 -0.91 13.73
N GLY A 76 13.61 -1.49 14.70
CA GLY A 76 13.36 -2.87 15.15
C GLY A 76 11.95 -3.10 15.73
N GLU A 77 11.37 -2.09 16.38
CA GLU A 77 10.01 -2.15 16.94
C GLU A 77 8.91 -1.79 15.92
N ARG A 78 9.24 -1.12 14.79
CA ARG A 78 8.27 -0.72 13.74
C ARG A 78 8.50 -1.36 12.36
N LEU A 79 9.64 -1.98 12.12
CA LEU A 79 9.95 -2.74 10.94
C LEU A 79 9.30 -4.10 11.08
N THR A 80 8.23 -4.25 10.32
CA THR A 80 7.81 -5.54 9.77
C THR A 80 7.71 -6.65 10.82
N THR A 81 6.66 -6.60 11.65
CA THR A 81 6.17 -7.86 12.23
C THR A 81 5.94 -8.81 11.05
N ASP A 82 6.69 -9.91 10.99
CA ASP A 82 6.65 -10.91 9.89
C ASP A 82 5.19 -11.30 9.55
N ALA A 83 4.29 -11.26 10.53
CA ALA A 83 2.85 -11.49 10.37
C ALA A 83 2.18 -10.54 9.36
N GLY A 84 2.50 -9.24 9.39
CA GLY A 84 1.90 -8.25 8.49
C GLY A 84 2.39 -8.37 7.04
N VAL A 85 3.65 -8.78 6.85
CA VAL A 85 4.21 -9.04 5.51
C VAL A 85 3.69 -10.36 4.97
N ARG A 86 3.62 -11.42 5.80
CA ARG A 86 3.04 -12.71 5.43
C ARG A 86 1.59 -12.56 4.96
N SER A 87 0.74 -11.88 5.73
CA SER A 87 -0.65 -11.64 5.33
C SER A 87 -0.76 -10.90 3.98
N ARG A 88 0.10 -9.91 3.72
CA ARG A 88 0.14 -9.20 2.43
C ARG A 88 0.62 -10.06 1.27
N LEU A 89 1.58 -10.95 1.52
CA LEU A 89 2.07 -11.88 0.52
C LEU A 89 1.03 -12.96 0.21
N GLU A 90 0.33 -13.47 1.21
CA GLU A 90 -0.82 -14.37 1.03
C GLU A 90 -1.89 -13.73 0.15
N ARG A 91 -2.18 -12.43 0.37
CA ARG A 91 -3.09 -11.64 -0.49
C ARG A 91 -2.60 -11.44 -1.93
N LEU A 92 -1.32 -11.66 -2.24
CA LEU A 92 -0.82 -11.60 -3.61
C LEU A 92 -0.88 -12.96 -4.32
N GLY A 93 -1.21 -14.03 -3.58
CA GLY A 93 -1.34 -15.38 -4.10
C GLY A 93 -0.04 -16.21 -4.04
N PRO A 94 -0.10 -17.47 -4.51
CA PRO A 94 0.92 -18.49 -4.27
C PRO A 94 2.31 -18.20 -4.87
N HIS A 95 2.42 -17.25 -5.81
CA HIS A 95 3.70 -16.87 -6.41
C HIS A 95 4.48 -15.82 -5.60
N ALA A 96 3.87 -15.25 -4.55
CA ALA A 96 4.47 -14.24 -3.70
C ALA A 96 5.16 -14.89 -2.49
N THR A 97 6.35 -15.48 -2.71
CA THR A 97 7.12 -16.14 -1.64
C THR A 97 7.87 -15.12 -0.76
N ILE A 98 7.91 -15.37 0.55
CA ILE A 98 8.68 -14.57 1.53
C ILE A 98 10.16 -14.46 1.12
N GLU A 99 10.73 -15.53 0.58
CA GLU A 99 12.13 -15.59 0.14
C GLU A 99 12.42 -14.60 -1.00
N ARG A 100 11.55 -14.55 -2.01
CA ARG A 100 11.68 -13.60 -3.13
C ARG A 100 11.53 -12.16 -2.65
N PHE A 101 10.60 -11.90 -1.74
CA PHE A 101 10.42 -10.57 -1.15
C PHE A 101 11.67 -10.13 -0.37
N ARG A 102 12.24 -11.01 0.47
CA ARG A 102 13.47 -10.73 1.22
C ARG A 102 14.66 -10.52 0.30
N ALA A 103 14.82 -11.33 -0.75
CA ALA A 103 15.87 -11.13 -1.76
C ALA A 103 15.73 -9.77 -2.45
N GLN A 104 14.51 -9.39 -2.84
CA GLN A 104 14.23 -8.08 -3.44
C GLN A 104 14.46 -6.92 -2.45
N GLN A 105 14.20 -7.14 -1.16
CA GLN A 105 14.45 -6.15 -0.10
C GLN A 105 15.94 -5.92 0.12
N ILE A 106 16.73 -6.98 0.12
CA ILE A 106 18.20 -6.90 0.17
C ILE A 106 18.72 -6.20 -1.08
N ALA A 107 18.18 -6.49 -2.27
CA ALA A 107 18.57 -5.83 -3.50
C ALA A 107 18.28 -4.31 -3.48
N TRP A 108 17.08 -3.89 -3.05
CA TRP A 108 16.71 -2.47 -2.96
C TRP A 108 17.48 -1.72 -1.88
N THR A 109 17.77 -2.36 -0.75
CA THR A 109 18.63 -1.77 0.29
C THR A 109 20.07 -1.61 -0.19
N ALA A 110 20.63 -2.63 -0.85
CA ALA A 110 21.96 -2.56 -1.46
C ALA A 110 22.01 -1.47 -2.54
N ALA A 111 21.02 -1.40 -3.43
CA ALA A 111 20.91 -0.34 -4.44
C ALA A 111 20.82 1.05 -3.80
N GLY A 112 20.04 1.20 -2.72
CA GLY A 112 19.97 2.44 -1.94
C GLY A 112 21.33 2.83 -1.37
N ILE A 113 22.06 1.89 -0.76
CA ILE A 113 23.41 2.15 -0.24
C ILE A 113 24.37 2.57 -1.35
N VAL A 114 24.37 1.89 -2.50
CA VAL A 114 25.21 2.26 -3.66
C VAL A 114 24.89 3.67 -4.14
N LEU A 115 23.61 4.04 -4.23
CA LEU A 115 23.17 5.38 -4.57
C LEU A 115 23.63 6.42 -3.53
N GLY A 116 23.57 6.06 -2.25
CA GLY A 116 24.06 6.87 -1.14
C GLY A 116 25.57 7.10 -1.18
N ILE A 117 26.35 6.07 -1.55
CA ILE A 117 27.80 6.19 -1.76
C ILE A 117 28.07 7.14 -2.92
N ALA A 118 27.39 6.97 -4.06
CA ALA A 118 27.56 7.84 -5.22
C ALA A 118 27.22 9.31 -4.90
N ALA A 119 26.12 9.54 -4.18
CA ALA A 119 25.72 10.87 -3.73
C ALA A 119 26.73 11.48 -2.73
N ALA A 120 27.25 10.67 -1.80
CA ALA A 120 28.26 11.10 -0.85
C ALA A 120 29.58 11.46 -1.53
N ILE A 121 30.06 10.66 -2.49
CA ILE A 121 31.26 10.96 -3.29
C ILE A 121 31.06 12.28 -4.04
N GLY A 122 29.94 12.44 -4.74
CA GLY A 122 29.62 13.67 -5.47
C GLY A 122 29.59 14.92 -4.58
N LEU A 123 29.06 14.79 -3.36
CA LEU A 123 29.02 15.91 -2.41
C LEU A 123 30.39 16.20 -1.79
N THR A 124 31.18 15.19 -1.44
CA THR A 124 32.54 15.39 -0.89
C THR A 124 33.49 16.02 -1.90
N ALA A 125 33.31 15.73 -3.20
CA ALA A 125 34.05 16.38 -4.28
C ALA A 125 33.74 17.89 -4.41
N VAL A 126 32.61 18.35 -3.87
CA VAL A 126 32.13 19.74 -3.99
C VAL A 126 32.34 20.55 -2.72
N ARG A 127 32.03 19.98 -1.55
CA ARG A 127 32.05 20.69 -0.25
C ARG A 127 33.20 20.26 0.67
N GLY A 128 34.06 19.36 0.21
CA GLY A 128 35.07 18.74 1.05
C GLY A 128 34.53 17.57 1.87
N PHE A 129 35.44 16.83 2.51
CA PHE A 129 35.10 15.61 3.23
C PHE A 129 34.53 15.91 4.62
N HIS A 130 33.21 15.73 4.77
CA HIS A 130 32.55 15.73 6.07
C HIS A 130 32.02 14.33 6.42
N PRO A 131 32.66 13.60 7.34
CA PRO A 131 32.32 12.20 7.61
C PRO A 131 30.88 12.03 8.14
N VAL A 132 30.37 13.01 8.90
CA VAL A 132 28.97 12.99 9.38
C VAL A 132 27.98 12.97 8.23
N LEU A 133 28.22 13.78 7.21
CA LEU A 133 27.30 13.96 6.10
C LEU A 133 27.29 12.72 5.19
N VAL A 134 28.47 12.14 4.94
CA VAL A 134 28.59 10.86 4.22
C VAL A 134 27.79 9.76 4.92
N ILE A 135 27.97 9.61 6.23
CA ILE A 135 27.26 8.60 7.02
C ILE A 135 25.76 8.86 7.03
N ALA A 136 25.33 10.12 7.18
CA ALA A 136 23.93 10.50 7.13
C ALA A 136 23.28 10.14 5.78
N MET A 137 23.99 10.32 4.66
CA MET A 137 23.51 9.92 3.33
C MET A 137 23.39 8.41 3.19
N LEU A 138 24.40 7.65 3.61
CA LEU A 138 24.33 6.18 3.53
C LEU A 138 23.16 5.61 4.33
N VAL A 139 22.94 6.13 5.54
CA VAL A 139 21.80 5.74 6.37
C VAL A 139 20.49 6.16 5.71
N LEU A 140 20.38 7.40 5.22
CA LEU A 140 19.16 7.91 4.58
C LEU A 140 18.76 7.06 3.37
N PHE A 141 19.70 6.81 2.44
CA PHE A 141 19.41 6.08 1.22
C PHE A 141 19.22 4.57 1.45
N GLY A 142 19.96 3.98 2.40
CA GLY A 142 19.75 2.57 2.79
C GLY A 142 18.38 2.35 3.42
N VAL A 143 17.96 3.24 4.32
CA VAL A 143 16.62 3.22 4.92
C VAL A 143 15.55 3.47 3.85
N ALA A 144 15.73 4.46 2.97
CA ALA A 144 14.79 4.73 1.88
C ALA A 144 14.61 3.50 0.96
N GLY A 145 15.69 2.80 0.60
CA GLY A 145 15.63 1.58 -0.21
C GLY A 145 14.87 0.44 0.49
N HIS A 146 15.04 0.28 1.80
CA HIS A 146 14.29 -0.71 2.58
C HIS A 146 12.77 -0.45 2.52
N PHE A 147 12.38 0.78 2.82
CA PHE A 147 10.99 1.18 2.86
C PHE A 147 10.33 1.22 1.47
N PHE A 148 11.10 1.49 0.42
CA PHE A 148 10.62 1.48 -0.95
C PHE A 148 10.04 0.12 -1.34
N ASN A 149 10.64 -0.99 -0.89
CA ASN A 149 10.10 -2.32 -1.15
C ASN A 149 8.77 -2.59 -0.41
N ASP A 150 8.64 -2.18 0.86
CA ASP A 150 7.36 -2.30 1.58
C ASP A 150 6.24 -1.47 0.92
N TRP A 151 6.60 -0.30 0.39
CA TRP A 151 5.67 0.53 -0.37
C TRP A 151 5.25 -0.14 -1.69
N LEU A 152 6.19 -0.72 -2.44
CA LEU A 152 5.92 -1.48 -3.66
C LEU A 152 4.99 -2.67 -3.37
N LEU A 153 5.24 -3.42 -2.30
CA LEU A 153 4.40 -4.53 -1.86
C LEU A 153 2.98 -4.06 -1.54
N THR A 154 2.85 -3.02 -0.72
CA THR A 154 1.55 -2.43 -0.36
C THR A 154 0.80 -1.95 -1.60
N ARG A 155 1.52 -1.35 -2.56
CA ARG A 155 0.93 -0.90 -3.83
C ARG A 155 0.49 -2.07 -4.71
N ALA A 156 1.24 -3.17 -4.73
CA ALA A 156 0.89 -4.38 -5.46
C ALA A 156 -0.39 -5.01 -4.89
N VAL A 157 -0.48 -5.18 -3.57
CA VAL A 157 -1.68 -5.70 -2.88
C VAL A 157 -2.90 -4.84 -3.22
N ARG A 158 -2.80 -3.52 -3.04
CA ARG A 158 -3.90 -2.59 -3.35
C ARG A 158 -4.34 -2.66 -4.81
N ARG A 159 -3.40 -2.78 -5.74
CA ARG A 159 -3.73 -2.92 -7.17
C ARG A 159 -4.49 -4.21 -7.45
N ARG A 160 -4.13 -5.31 -6.78
CA ARG A 160 -4.85 -6.59 -6.91
C ARG A 160 -6.25 -6.49 -6.31
N GLU A 161 -6.37 -6.00 -5.07
CA GLU A 161 -7.67 -5.77 -4.41
C GLU A 161 -8.59 -4.89 -5.28
N GLN A 162 -8.05 -3.85 -5.92
CA GLN A 162 -8.80 -2.99 -6.85
C GLN A 162 -9.29 -3.73 -8.11
N ARG A 163 -8.48 -4.64 -8.67
CA ARG A 163 -8.91 -5.47 -9.82
C ARG A 163 -10.03 -6.42 -9.43
N ILE A 164 -9.87 -7.10 -8.30
CA ILE A 164 -10.90 -8.00 -7.75
C ILE A 164 -12.21 -7.22 -7.54
N LEU A 165 -12.14 -6.04 -6.90
CA LEU A 165 -13.31 -5.20 -6.65
C LEU A 165 -13.98 -4.72 -7.95
N ALA A 166 -13.21 -4.48 -9.01
CA ALA A 166 -13.76 -4.09 -10.32
C ALA A 166 -14.43 -5.25 -11.06
N GLU A 167 -13.92 -6.47 -10.92
CA GLU A 167 -14.47 -7.69 -11.54
C GLU A 167 -15.69 -8.24 -10.78
N PHE A 168 -15.77 -7.97 -9.48
CA PHE A 168 -16.75 -8.53 -8.55
C PHE A 168 -18.22 -8.30 -8.95
N PRO A 169 -18.69 -7.09 -9.30
CA PRO A 169 -20.09 -6.87 -9.68
C PRO A 169 -20.53 -7.73 -10.86
N THR A 170 -19.68 -7.86 -11.88
CA THR A 170 -19.99 -8.67 -13.06
C THR A 170 -20.10 -10.15 -12.71
N ILE A 171 -19.18 -10.66 -11.89
CA ILE A 171 -19.19 -12.06 -11.46
C ILE A 171 -20.39 -12.37 -10.57
N ALA A 172 -20.73 -11.48 -9.64
CA ALA A 172 -21.91 -11.62 -8.78
C ALA A 172 -23.22 -11.64 -9.59
N GLU A 173 -23.34 -10.77 -10.61
CA GLU A 173 -24.49 -10.75 -11.51
C GLU A 173 -24.61 -12.05 -12.32
N LEU A 174 -23.51 -12.56 -12.86
CA LEU A 174 -23.50 -13.83 -13.60
C LEU A 174 -23.93 -15.00 -12.70
N LEU A 175 -23.43 -15.04 -11.45
CA LEU A 175 -23.78 -16.07 -10.48
C LEU A 175 -25.27 -16.01 -10.11
N ALA A 176 -25.80 -14.82 -9.84
CA ALA A 176 -27.21 -14.63 -9.56
C ALA A 176 -28.11 -15.03 -10.74
N LEU A 177 -27.70 -14.69 -11.97
CA LEU A 177 -28.44 -15.04 -13.19
C LEU A 177 -28.46 -16.56 -13.42
N SER A 178 -27.31 -17.22 -13.31
CA SER A 178 -27.18 -18.69 -13.45
C SER A 178 -28.04 -19.44 -12.43
N ILE A 179 -27.96 -19.06 -11.16
CA ILE A 179 -28.72 -19.74 -10.10
C ILE A 179 -30.21 -19.44 -10.20
N THR A 180 -30.61 -18.23 -10.63
CA THR A 180 -32.02 -17.96 -10.92
C THR A 180 -32.53 -18.76 -12.12
N ALA A 181 -31.66 -19.08 -13.09
CA ALA A 181 -32.00 -19.94 -14.21
C ALA A 181 -32.11 -21.43 -13.82
N GLY A 182 -31.85 -21.79 -12.57
CA GLY A 182 -31.97 -23.15 -12.04
C GLY A 182 -30.68 -23.96 -12.11
N GLU A 183 -29.53 -23.35 -12.43
CA GLU A 183 -28.24 -24.04 -12.33
C GLU A 183 -27.90 -24.36 -10.87
N SER A 184 -27.26 -25.50 -10.62
CA SER A 184 -26.68 -25.78 -9.30
C SER A 184 -25.55 -24.79 -9.01
N THR A 185 -25.28 -24.50 -7.74
CA THR A 185 -24.23 -23.54 -7.35
C THR A 185 -22.86 -23.93 -7.91
N VAL A 186 -22.54 -25.22 -7.93
CA VAL A 186 -21.27 -25.74 -8.44
C VAL A 186 -21.19 -25.58 -9.97
N ASP A 187 -22.26 -25.92 -10.70
CA ASP A 187 -22.30 -25.78 -12.15
C ASP A 187 -22.21 -24.32 -12.59
N ALA A 188 -22.90 -23.43 -11.88
CA ALA A 188 -22.86 -21.99 -12.10
C ALA A 188 -21.44 -21.44 -11.91
N LEU A 189 -20.76 -21.83 -10.82
CA LEU A 189 -19.37 -21.44 -10.56
C LEU A 189 -18.41 -21.98 -11.62
N GLU A 190 -18.58 -23.22 -12.07
CA GLU A 190 -17.75 -23.80 -13.14
C GLU A 190 -17.94 -23.05 -14.46
N ARG A 191 -19.18 -22.75 -14.83
CA ARG A 191 -19.51 -21.95 -16.02
C ARG A 191 -18.87 -20.56 -15.96
N ILE A 192 -18.94 -19.90 -14.81
CA ILE A 192 -18.35 -18.57 -14.61
C ILE A 192 -16.83 -18.63 -14.70
N CYS A 193 -16.19 -19.63 -14.08
CA CYS A 193 -14.75 -19.85 -14.15
C CYS A 193 -14.26 -20.05 -15.60
N ARG A 194 -15.09 -20.65 -16.46
CA ARG A 194 -14.77 -20.87 -17.89
C ARG A 194 -15.03 -19.66 -18.78
N THR A 195 -15.98 -18.79 -18.41
CA THR A 195 -16.40 -17.65 -19.24
C THR A 195 -15.75 -16.33 -18.84
N THR A 196 -15.24 -16.23 -17.61
CA THR A 196 -14.64 -15.00 -17.08
C THR A 196 -13.12 -15.14 -16.94
N THR A 197 -12.42 -14.03 -17.11
CA THR A 197 -10.97 -13.93 -16.89
C THR A 197 -10.71 -12.79 -15.90
N GLY A 198 -9.60 -12.87 -15.16
CA GLY A 198 -9.26 -11.85 -14.17
C GLY A 198 -8.66 -12.41 -12.88
N GLU A 199 -8.43 -11.54 -11.91
CA GLU A 199 -7.90 -11.92 -10.59
C GLU A 199 -8.94 -12.65 -9.74
N LEU A 200 -10.21 -12.22 -9.79
CA LEU A 200 -11.30 -12.86 -9.04
C LEU A 200 -11.68 -14.21 -9.68
N SER A 201 -11.67 -14.31 -11.01
CA SER A 201 -11.90 -15.60 -11.70
C SER A 201 -10.85 -16.65 -11.30
N ARG A 202 -9.57 -16.25 -11.14
CA ARG A 202 -8.50 -17.17 -10.67
C ARG A 202 -8.71 -17.63 -9.22
N GLU A 203 -9.13 -16.73 -8.35
CA GLU A 203 -9.45 -17.06 -6.96
C GLU A 203 -10.67 -18.01 -6.88
N LEU A 204 -11.71 -17.78 -7.70
CA LEU A 204 -12.85 -18.68 -7.82
C LEU A 204 -12.46 -20.05 -8.36
N GLN A 205 -11.58 -20.12 -9.34
CA GLN A 205 -11.04 -21.40 -9.84
C GLN A 205 -10.30 -22.16 -8.75
N THR A 206 -9.55 -21.45 -7.90
CA THR A 206 -8.85 -22.04 -6.76
C THR A 206 -9.84 -22.58 -5.74
N ALA A 207 -10.87 -21.79 -5.38
CA ALA A 207 -11.94 -22.23 -4.48
C ALA A 207 -12.71 -23.45 -5.03
N LEU A 208 -13.00 -23.46 -6.34
CA LEU A 208 -13.67 -24.58 -6.99
C LEU A 208 -12.79 -25.84 -7.01
N ALA A 209 -11.48 -25.68 -7.19
CA ALA A 209 -10.52 -26.79 -7.10
C ALA A 209 -10.45 -27.35 -5.67
N GLU A 210 -10.37 -26.49 -4.65
CA GLU A 210 -10.43 -26.89 -3.24
C GLU A 210 -11.72 -27.68 -2.93
N ALA A 211 -12.86 -27.20 -3.44
CA ALA A 211 -14.15 -27.87 -3.28
C ALA A 211 -14.18 -29.26 -3.95
N ARG A 212 -13.56 -29.39 -5.13
CA ARG A 212 -13.42 -30.68 -5.83
C ARG A 212 -12.52 -31.67 -5.10
N THR A 213 -11.57 -31.18 -4.31
CA THR A 213 -10.68 -32.02 -3.49
C THR A 213 -11.27 -32.41 -2.14
N GLY A 214 -12.52 -32.02 -1.85
CA GLY A 214 -13.26 -32.46 -0.67
C GLY A 214 -13.52 -31.37 0.38
N THR A 215 -13.03 -30.15 0.18
CA THR A 215 -13.38 -29.02 1.06
C THR A 215 -14.85 -28.64 0.86
N PRO A 216 -15.64 -28.37 1.90
CA PRO A 216 -16.99 -27.82 1.74
C PRO A 216 -16.99 -26.54 0.90
N LEU A 217 -17.91 -26.41 -0.04
CA LEU A 217 -17.96 -25.26 -0.97
C LEU A 217 -17.97 -23.91 -0.25
N VAL A 218 -18.77 -23.80 0.82
CA VAL A 218 -18.87 -22.58 1.63
C VAL A 218 -17.53 -22.24 2.28
N GLU A 219 -16.80 -23.23 2.78
CA GLU A 219 -15.48 -23.05 3.39
C GLU A 219 -14.43 -22.63 2.34
N ALA A 220 -14.46 -23.22 1.14
CA ALA A 220 -13.59 -22.83 0.04
C ALA A 220 -13.85 -21.38 -0.43
N LEU A 221 -15.12 -20.98 -0.53
CA LEU A 221 -15.50 -19.61 -0.87
C LEU A 221 -15.12 -18.60 0.22
N ASP A 222 -15.23 -18.98 1.50
CA ASP A 222 -14.82 -18.13 2.62
C ASP A 222 -13.29 -17.96 2.62
N GLY A 223 -12.53 -19.05 2.46
CA GLY A 223 -11.08 -18.99 2.31
C GLY A 223 -10.65 -18.09 1.15
N MET A 224 -11.33 -18.18 0.00
CA MET A 224 -11.14 -17.28 -1.13
C MET A 224 -11.40 -15.81 -0.77
N ALA A 225 -12.52 -15.53 -0.09
CA ALA A 225 -12.88 -14.17 0.29
C ALA A 225 -11.87 -13.57 1.28
N GLN A 226 -11.41 -14.34 2.26
CA GLN A 226 -10.38 -13.92 3.21
C GLN A 226 -9.04 -13.61 2.51
N ARG A 227 -8.58 -14.47 1.58
CA ARG A 227 -7.36 -14.25 0.81
C ARG A 227 -7.44 -13.04 -0.13
N SER A 228 -8.64 -12.72 -0.62
CA SER A 228 -8.84 -11.58 -1.53
C SER A 228 -8.57 -10.22 -0.86
N GLY A 229 -8.76 -10.12 0.46
CA GLY A 229 -8.69 -8.87 1.21
C GLY A 229 -9.83 -7.87 0.93
N VAL A 230 -10.84 -8.26 0.14
CA VAL A 230 -11.95 -7.40 -0.27
C VAL A 230 -13.17 -7.63 0.62
N ARG A 231 -13.49 -6.65 1.46
CA ARG A 231 -14.57 -6.75 2.46
C ARG A 231 -15.94 -7.05 1.86
N SER A 232 -16.30 -6.41 0.74
CA SER A 232 -17.59 -6.62 0.08
C SER A 232 -17.73 -8.04 -0.46
N LEU A 233 -16.62 -8.68 -0.88
CA LEU A 233 -16.60 -10.07 -1.30
C LEU A 233 -16.82 -11.02 -0.10
N SER A 234 -16.19 -10.75 1.05
CA SER A 234 -16.44 -11.51 2.29
C SER A 234 -17.91 -11.43 2.70
N GLN A 235 -18.49 -10.22 2.72
CA GLN A 235 -19.91 -10.03 3.06
C GLN A 235 -20.86 -10.75 2.11
N PHE A 236 -20.51 -10.81 0.83
CA PHE A 236 -21.27 -11.56 -0.17
C PHE A 236 -21.24 -13.07 0.10
N VAL A 237 -20.04 -13.62 0.30
CA VAL A 237 -19.86 -15.05 0.63
C VAL A 237 -20.54 -15.40 1.95
N ASP A 238 -20.46 -14.55 2.98
CA ASP A 238 -21.17 -14.73 4.25
C ASP A 238 -22.68 -14.85 4.03
N GLY A 239 -23.26 -14.00 3.18
CA GLY A 239 -24.69 -14.08 2.87
C GLY A 239 -25.07 -15.35 2.10
N ILE A 240 -24.21 -15.83 1.20
CA ILE A 240 -24.39 -17.15 0.56
C ILE A 240 -24.37 -18.27 1.61
N ALA A 241 -23.39 -18.24 2.52
CA ALA A 241 -23.25 -19.22 3.59
C ALA A 241 -24.50 -19.26 4.48
N VAL A 242 -24.98 -18.09 4.88
CA VAL A 242 -26.21 -17.93 5.68
C VAL A 242 -27.44 -18.44 4.92
N ALA A 243 -27.53 -18.15 3.62
CA ALA A 243 -28.65 -18.60 2.80
C ALA A 243 -28.73 -20.11 2.70
N ILE A 244 -27.58 -20.77 2.48
CA ILE A 244 -27.45 -22.22 2.45
C ILE A 244 -27.80 -22.82 3.82
N ALA A 245 -27.25 -22.26 4.91
CA ALA A 245 -27.48 -22.78 6.25
C ALA A 245 -28.94 -22.66 6.71
N ARG A 246 -29.66 -21.62 6.28
CA ARG A 246 -31.06 -21.36 6.64
C ARG A 246 -32.06 -21.92 5.63
N GLY A 247 -31.61 -22.48 4.52
CA GLY A 247 -32.48 -22.99 3.45
C GLY A 247 -33.31 -21.90 2.75
N THR A 248 -32.89 -20.64 2.82
CA THR A 248 -33.58 -19.55 2.11
C THR A 248 -33.32 -19.67 0.60
N PRO A 249 -34.26 -19.27 -0.28
CA PRO A 249 -34.06 -19.32 -1.72
C PRO A 249 -32.79 -18.55 -2.13
N LEU A 250 -31.74 -19.28 -2.53
CA LEU A 250 -30.43 -18.71 -2.86
C LEU A 250 -30.51 -17.72 -4.03
N SER A 251 -31.45 -17.94 -4.95
CA SER A 251 -31.72 -17.04 -6.07
C SER A 251 -32.19 -15.64 -5.63
N GLU A 252 -33.02 -15.54 -4.58
CA GLU A 252 -33.48 -14.25 -4.05
C GLU A 252 -32.34 -13.50 -3.36
N VAL A 253 -31.56 -14.20 -2.53
CA VAL A 253 -30.41 -13.62 -1.82
C VAL A 253 -29.35 -13.13 -2.79
N LEU A 254 -28.99 -13.96 -3.78
CA LEU A 254 -27.99 -13.59 -4.78
C LEU A 254 -28.44 -12.43 -5.67
N ARG A 255 -29.74 -12.36 -6.04
CA ARG A 255 -30.26 -11.21 -6.80
C ARG A 255 -30.17 -9.91 -6.01
N ALA A 256 -30.58 -9.93 -4.74
CA ALA A 256 -30.48 -8.77 -3.86
C ALA A 256 -29.02 -8.32 -3.70
N GLN A 257 -28.13 -9.26 -3.37
CA GLN A 257 -26.72 -8.97 -3.20
C GLN A 257 -26.04 -8.49 -4.49
N ALA A 258 -26.35 -9.08 -5.66
CA ALA A 258 -25.81 -8.61 -6.93
C ALA A 258 -26.27 -7.18 -7.25
N ALA A 259 -27.53 -6.84 -6.94
CA ALA A 259 -28.03 -5.48 -7.09
C ALA A 259 -27.31 -4.48 -6.17
N ASP A 260 -27.06 -4.86 -4.92
CA ASP A 260 -26.31 -4.06 -3.95
C ASP A 260 -24.86 -3.82 -4.42
N VAL A 261 -24.17 -4.88 -4.84
CA VAL A 261 -22.79 -4.81 -5.34
C VAL A 261 -22.70 -3.93 -6.59
N ARG A 262 -23.69 -4.03 -7.50
CA ARG A 262 -23.77 -3.15 -8.68
C ARG A 262 -24.00 -1.69 -8.29
N ALA A 263 -24.89 -1.43 -7.33
CA ALA A 263 -25.17 -0.09 -6.84
C ALA A 263 -23.93 0.53 -6.16
N GLU A 264 -23.21 -0.25 -5.36
CA GLU A 264 -21.96 0.17 -4.73
C GLU A 264 -20.87 0.45 -5.78
N GLY A 265 -20.73 -0.41 -6.80
CA GLY A 265 -19.85 -0.18 -7.93
C GLY A 265 -20.15 1.15 -8.64
N ARG A 266 -21.43 1.43 -8.95
CA ARG A 266 -21.86 2.70 -9.55
C ARG A 266 -21.55 3.90 -8.66
N ARG A 267 -21.86 3.81 -7.37
CA ARG A 267 -21.58 4.88 -6.40
C ARG A 267 -20.09 5.18 -6.33
N SER A 268 -19.24 4.16 -6.27
CA SER A 268 -17.78 4.33 -6.23
C SER A 268 -17.25 5.05 -7.48
N LEU A 269 -17.80 4.74 -8.66
CA LEU A 269 -17.45 5.41 -9.90
C LEU A 269 -17.89 6.87 -9.90
N MET A 270 -19.09 7.18 -9.38
CA MET A 270 -19.57 8.55 -9.24
C MET A 270 -18.71 9.35 -8.25
N GLU A 271 -18.31 8.76 -7.12
CA GLU A 271 -17.43 9.40 -6.14
C GLU A 271 -16.03 9.68 -6.73
N LEU A 272 -15.49 8.75 -7.52
CA LEU A 272 -14.23 8.93 -8.23
C LEU A 272 -14.32 10.02 -9.30
N ALA A 273 -15.42 10.04 -10.07
CA ALA A 273 -15.68 11.06 -11.08
C ALA A 273 -15.77 12.46 -10.45
N GLY A 274 -16.59 12.63 -9.40
CA GLY A 274 -16.73 13.90 -8.70
C GLY A 274 -15.42 14.37 -8.05
N ARG A 275 -14.63 13.46 -7.47
CA ARG A 275 -13.31 13.83 -6.92
C ARG A 275 -12.34 14.28 -8.02
N LYS A 276 -12.37 13.62 -9.18
CA LYS A 276 -11.51 13.97 -10.32
C LYS A 276 -11.93 15.31 -10.91
N GLU A 277 -13.22 15.60 -10.98
CA GLU A 277 -13.78 16.89 -11.42
C GLU A 277 -13.29 18.04 -10.52
N VAL A 278 -13.46 17.92 -9.19
CA VAL A 278 -12.93 18.91 -8.24
C VAL A 278 -11.40 19.02 -8.36
N GLY A 279 -10.70 17.91 -8.58
CA GLY A 279 -9.26 17.88 -8.79
C GLY A 279 -8.79 18.67 -10.02
N MET A 280 -9.62 18.79 -11.07
CA MET A 280 -9.29 19.60 -12.26
C MET A 280 -9.27 21.10 -11.96
N LEU A 281 -9.92 21.56 -10.88
CA LEU A 281 -9.88 22.97 -10.46
C LEU A 281 -8.52 23.35 -9.83
N VAL A 282 -7.80 22.38 -9.25
CA VAL A 282 -6.56 22.67 -8.53
C VAL A 282 -5.48 23.27 -9.45
N PRO A 283 -5.14 22.68 -10.61
CA PRO A 283 -4.23 23.32 -11.55
C PRO A 283 -4.74 24.67 -12.03
N VAL A 284 -6.04 24.79 -12.33
CA VAL A 284 -6.63 26.04 -12.82
C VAL A 284 -6.42 27.17 -11.80
N VAL A 285 -6.78 26.96 -10.54
CA VAL A 285 -6.59 27.96 -9.48
C VAL A 285 -5.11 28.21 -9.22
N ALA A 286 -4.29 27.15 -9.19
CA ALA A 286 -2.86 27.27 -8.90
C ALA A 286 -2.05 27.99 -10.00
N PHE A 287 -2.50 27.98 -11.27
CA PHE A 287 -1.82 28.66 -12.36
C PHE A 287 -2.48 29.99 -12.75
N VAL A 288 -3.81 30.02 -12.87
CA VAL A 288 -4.52 31.21 -13.34
C VAL A 288 -4.43 32.33 -12.31
N LEU A 289 -4.66 32.04 -11.02
CA LEU A 289 -4.64 33.06 -9.96
C LEU A 289 -3.30 33.81 -9.87
N PRO A 290 -2.12 33.14 -9.79
CA PRO A 290 -0.85 33.87 -9.76
C PRO A 290 -0.56 34.60 -11.07
N ILE A 291 -0.91 34.06 -12.23
CA ILE A 291 -0.75 34.76 -13.52
C ILE A 291 -1.58 36.06 -13.54
N THR A 292 -2.83 36.00 -13.08
CA THR A 292 -3.70 37.18 -12.99
C THR A 292 -3.17 38.22 -12.01
N VAL A 293 -2.67 37.80 -10.83
CA VAL A 293 -2.06 38.71 -9.85
C VAL A 293 -0.82 39.39 -10.43
N ILE A 294 0.05 38.63 -11.12
CA ILE A 294 1.23 39.19 -11.79
C ILE A 294 0.81 40.25 -12.81
N PHE A 295 -0.18 39.96 -13.66
CA PHE A 295 -0.67 40.89 -14.67
C PHE A 295 -1.28 42.16 -14.07
N ALA A 296 -2.03 42.04 -12.97
CA ALA A 296 -2.66 43.16 -12.30
C ALA A 296 -1.65 44.09 -11.61
N VAL A 297 -0.61 43.52 -10.98
CA VAL A 297 0.39 44.27 -10.19
C VAL A 297 1.52 44.83 -11.04
N TYR A 298 1.86 44.18 -12.17
CA TYR A 298 2.95 44.58 -13.06
C TYR A 298 2.94 46.06 -13.49
N PRO A 299 1.83 46.63 -14.02
CA PRO A 299 1.83 48.04 -14.45
C PRO A 299 2.02 49.00 -13.28
N SER A 300 1.47 48.69 -12.10
CA SER A 300 1.65 49.52 -10.90
C SER A 300 3.11 49.54 -10.43
N LEU A 301 3.80 48.40 -10.49
CA LEU A 301 5.24 48.32 -10.19
C LEU A 301 6.10 49.02 -11.25
N ALA A 302 5.75 48.88 -12.53
CA ALA A 302 6.48 49.52 -13.63
C ALA A 302 6.41 51.05 -13.56
N VAL A 303 5.27 51.61 -13.17
CA VAL A 303 5.10 53.06 -12.97
C VAL A 303 5.91 53.58 -11.78
N LEU A 304 5.98 52.83 -10.68
CA LEU A 304 6.80 53.20 -9.51
C LEU A 304 8.31 53.18 -9.80
N GLN A 305 8.77 52.39 -10.79
CA GLN A 305 10.17 52.36 -11.22
C GLN A 305 10.53 53.45 -12.26
N LEU A 306 9.52 54.11 -12.84
CA LEU A 306 9.69 55.18 -13.86
C LEU A 306 9.42 56.59 -13.32
N GLY A 307 9.14 56.73 -12.02
CA GLY A 307 9.12 58.03 -11.34
C GLY A 307 10.54 58.48 -10.96
N PRO A 308 10.90 59.77 -11.14
CA PRO A 308 12.21 60.31 -10.76
C PRO A 308 12.50 60.22 -9.25
#